data_AF-A0A7V7BH29-F1
#
_entry.id   AF-A0A7V7BH29-F1
#
_cell.length_a   1.000
_cell.length_b   1.000
_cell.length_c   1.000
_cell.angle_alpha   90.00
_cell.angle_beta   90.00
_cell.angle_gamma   90.00
#
_symmetry.space_group_name_H-M   'P 1'
#
loop_
_entity.id
_entity.type
_entity.pdbx_description
1 polymer ?
#
loop_
_entity_poly.entity_id
_entity_poly.type
_entity_poly.pdbx_seq_one_letter_code
_entity_poly.pdbx_strand_id
1 'polypeptide(L)' 'MRKITPAEMLQLRELLQMEINALAKAKTVHPLVEDEELKAQIASGIQAAEARIKGIQQFLTDRQLVEVEVQH' A
#
# COMPACT_ATOMS: atom_id res chain seq x y z
N MET A 1 13.65 -6.52 16.28
CA MET A 1 12.34 -6.70 15.62
C MET A 1 12.24 -8.15 15.13
N ARG A 2 11.08 -8.81 15.25
CA ARG A 2 10.91 -10.23 14.86
C ARG A 2 11.10 -10.41 13.35
N LYS A 3 11.69 -11.55 12.93
CA LYS A 3 11.78 -11.95 11.52
C LYS A 3 10.38 -12.23 10.95
N ILE A 4 10.12 -11.78 9.74
CA ILE A 4 8.89 -12.06 9.01
C ILE A 4 9.03 -13.47 8.43
N THR A 5 8.02 -14.30 8.67
CA THR A 5 7.94 -15.64 8.09
C THR A 5 7.52 -15.54 6.61
N PRO A 6 7.83 -16.55 5.78
CA PRO A 6 7.38 -16.56 4.38
C PRO A 6 5.85 -16.40 4.22
N ALA A 7 5.06 -16.91 5.18
CA ALA A 7 3.62 -16.74 5.20
C ALA A 7 3.20 -15.28 5.45
N GLU A 8 3.81 -14.60 6.43
CA GLU A 8 3.56 -13.17 6.69
C GLU A 8 4.02 -12.29 5.51
N MET A 9 5.12 -12.65 4.84
CA MET A 9 5.60 -11.97 3.64
C MET A 9 4.60 -12.08 2.48
N LEU A 10 4.04 -13.28 2.27
CA LEU A 10 3.00 -13.49 1.26
C LEU A 10 1.75 -12.66 1.57
N GLN A 11 1.28 -12.67 2.82
CA GLN A 11 0.12 -11.89 3.26
C GLN A 11 0.33 -10.38 3.06
N LEU A 12 1.52 -9.85 3.35
CA LEU A 12 1.85 -8.44 3.14
C LEU A 12 1.85 -8.06 1.65
N ARG A 13 2.29 -8.97 0.78
CA ARG A 13 2.24 -8.77 -0.68
C ARG A 13 0.80 -8.79 -1.20
N GLU A 14 -0.03 -9.71 -0.71
CA GLU A 14 -1.45 -9.75 -1.06
C GLU A 14 -2.17 -8.48 -0.60
N LEU A 15 -1.90 -8.02 0.63
CA LEU A 15 -2.42 -6.76 1.15
C LEU A 15 -1.99 -5.57 0.29
N LEU A 16 -0.71 -5.50 -0.09
CA LEU A 16 -0.19 -4.45 -0.97
C LEU A 16 -0.91 -4.45 -2.33
N GLN A 17 -1.10 -5.63 -2.92
CA GLN A 17 -1.78 -5.75 -4.21
C GLN A 17 -3.25 -5.34 -4.11
N MET A 18 -3.95 -5.72 -3.02
CA MET A 18 -5.32 -5.29 -2.76
C MET A 18 -5.42 -3.76 -2.67
N GLU A 19 -4.50 -3.14 -1.94
CA GLU A 19 -4.48 -1.69 -1.75
C GLU A 19 -4.22 -0.94 -3.07
N ILE A 20 -3.28 -1.43 -3.90
CA ILE A 20 -3.02 -0.89 -5.24
C ILE A 20 -4.28 -0.97 -6.12
N ASN A 21 -4.98 -2.12 -6.09
CA ASN A 21 -6.20 -2.31 -6.86
C ASN A 21 -7.33 -1.38 -6.38
N ALA A 22 -7.46 -1.17 -5.07
CA ALA A 22 -8.43 -0.24 -4.49
C ALA A 22 -8.12 1.21 -4.87
N LEU A 23 -6.84 1.62 -4.80
CA LEU A 23 -6.40 2.95 -5.22
C LEU A 23 -6.69 3.22 -6.69
N ALA A 24 -6.42 2.24 -7.57
CA ALA A 24 -6.72 2.37 -8.99
C ALA A 24 -8.21 2.64 -9.23
N LYS A 25 -9.08 1.85 -8.57
CA LYS A 25 -10.54 2.05 -8.64
C LYS A 25 -10.96 3.42 -8.12
N ALA A 26 -10.44 3.84 -6.96
CA ALA A 26 -10.76 5.13 -6.36
C ALA A 26 -10.35 6.30 -7.29
N LYS A 27 -9.16 6.24 -7.90
CA LYS A 27 -8.70 7.24 -8.88
C LYS A 27 -9.56 7.27 -10.15
N THR A 28 -10.05 6.12 -10.61
CA THR A 28 -10.95 6.06 -11.76
C THR A 28 -12.34 6.61 -11.44
N VAL A 29 -12.86 6.35 -10.24
CA VAL A 29 -14.21 6.79 -9.82
C VAL A 29 -14.23 8.27 -9.43
N HIS A 30 -13.18 8.78 -8.77
CA HIS A 30 -13.08 10.17 -8.30
C HIS A 30 -13.53 11.25 -9.30
N PRO A 31 -13.08 11.25 -10.59
CA PRO A 31 -13.51 12.26 -11.56
C PRO A 31 -14.96 12.10 -12.05
N LEU A 32 -15.59 10.94 -11.80
CA LEU A 32 -16.96 10.64 -12.22
C LEU A 32 -18.00 11.06 -11.17
N VAL A 33 -17.56 11.45 -9.97
CA VAL A 33 -18.45 11.86 -8.87
C VAL A 33 -18.75 13.35 -8.97
N GLU A 34 -20.04 13.67 -9.02
CA GLU A 34 -20.55 15.05 -9.08
C GLU A 34 -20.78 15.66 -7.68
N ASP A 35 -21.04 14.82 -6.67
CA ASP A 35 -21.20 15.27 -5.29
C ASP A 35 -19.84 15.69 -4.71
N GLU A 36 -19.69 16.99 -4.43
CA GLU A 36 -18.41 17.56 -4.03
C GLU A 36 -17.96 17.12 -2.63
N GLU A 37 -18.88 16.78 -1.72
CA GLU A 37 -18.52 16.23 -0.41
C GLU A 37 -17.96 14.81 -0.55
N LEU A 38 -18.65 13.96 -1.30
CA LEU A 38 -18.21 12.60 -1.60
C LEU A 38 -16.87 12.60 -2.36
N LYS A 39 -16.70 13.53 -3.30
CA LYS A 39 -15.45 13.70 -4.04
C LYS A 39 -14.28 14.08 -3.14
N ALA A 40 -14.49 15.01 -2.20
CA ALA A 40 -13.49 15.37 -1.19
C ALA A 40 -13.13 14.18 -0.28
N GLN A 41 -14.12 13.37 0.13
CA GLN A 41 -13.90 12.15 0.91
C GLN A 41 -13.08 11.12 0.12
N ILE A 42 -13.39 10.92 -1.17
CA ILE A 42 -12.62 10.03 -2.05
C ILE A 42 -11.18 10.54 -2.21
N ALA A 43 -10.96 11.85 -2.39
CA ALA A 43 -9.63 12.43 -2.48
C ALA A 43 -8.79 12.18 -1.22
N SER A 44 -9.39 12.36 -0.04
CA SER A 44 -8.75 12.02 1.25
C SER A 44 -8.44 10.52 1.34
N GLY A 45 -9.38 9.67 0.92
CA GLY A 45 -9.18 8.22 0.85
C GLY A 45 -8.03 7.80 -0.07
N ILE A 46 -7.89 8.44 -1.23
CA ILE A 46 -6.79 8.25 -2.19
C ILE A 46 -5.46 8.56 -1.52
N GLN A 47 -5.34 9.72 -0.86
CA GLN A 47 -4.11 10.11 -0.15
C GLN A 47 -3.75 9.13 0.96
N ALA A 48 -4.74 8.67 1.73
CA ALA A 48 -4.52 7.70 2.78
C ALA A 48 -4.06 6.33 2.21
N ALA A 49 -4.64 5.90 1.09
CA ALA A 49 -4.23 4.67 0.41
C ALA A 49 -2.80 4.76 -0.14
N GLU A 50 -2.41 5.90 -0.75
CA GLU A 50 -1.04 6.15 -1.19
C GLU A 50 -0.04 6.09 -0.03
N ALA A 51 -0.38 6.68 1.11
CA ALA A 51 0.45 6.62 2.32
C ALA A 51 0.60 5.17 2.83
N ARG A 52 -0.48 4.38 2.84
CA ARG A 52 -0.42 2.96 3.23
C ARG A 52 0.44 2.13 2.28
N ILE A 53 0.28 2.30 0.96
CA ILE A 53 1.10 1.62 -0.06
C ILE A 53 2.57 1.93 0.17
N LYS A 54 2.91 3.21 0.34
CA LYS A 54 4.30 3.63 0.61
C LYS A 54 4.83 3.01 1.90
N GLY A 55 4.04 2.99 2.97
CA GLY A 55 4.43 2.38 4.24
C GLY A 55 4.71 0.89 4.12
N ILE A 56 3.85 0.13 3.42
CA ILE A 56 4.03 -1.30 3.19
C ILE A 56 5.27 -1.54 2.30
N GLN A 57 5.44 -0.77 1.23
CA GLN A 57 6.62 -0.88 0.35
C GLN A 57 7.93 -0.60 1.08
N GLN A 58 7.95 0.43 1.93
CA GLN A 58 9.13 0.76 2.73
C GLN A 58 9.44 -0.38 3.70
N PHE A 59 8.43 -0.87 4.41
CA PHE A 59 8.59 -1.99 5.35
C PHE A 59 9.09 -3.27 4.69
N LEU A 60 8.65 -3.57 3.46
CA LEU A 60 9.13 -4.71 2.68
C LEU A 60 10.58 -4.48 2.19
N THR A 61 10.90 -3.29 1.70
CA THR A 61 12.23 -2.93 1.19
C THR A 61 13.27 -2.95 2.30
N ASP A 62 12.99 -2.32 3.44
CA ASP A 62 13.88 -2.27 4.59
C ASP A 62 14.25 -3.67 5.07
N ARG A 63 13.33 -4.64 4.94
CA ARG A 63 13.58 -6.02 5.34
C ARG A 63 14.28 -6.86 4.28
N GLN A 64 14.07 -6.59 3.00
CA GLN A 64 14.89 -7.20 1.94
C GLN A 64 16.34 -6.70 1.99
N LEU A 65 16.59 -5.42 2.32
CA LEU A 65 17.94 -4.90 2.49
C LEU A 65 18.67 -5.55 3.69
N VAL A 66 17.96 -5.78 4.80
CA VAL A 66 18.50 -6.51 5.97
C VAL A 66 18.77 -7.99 5.67
N GLU A 67 18.05 -8.59 4.71
CA GLU A 67 18.36 -9.96 4.22
C GLU A 67 19.55 -10.00 3.27
N VAL A 68 19.86 -8.91 2.56
CA VAL A 68 20.99 -8.83 1.62
C VAL A 68 22.29 -8.38 2.30
N GLU A 69 22.24 -7.66 3.43
CA GLU A 69 23.41 -7.28 4.22
C GLU A 69 23.87 -8.36 5.22
N VAL A 70 24.03 -9.62 4.80
CA VAL A 70 24.98 -10.53 5.46
C VAL A 70 25.51 -11.53 4.43
N GLN A 71 26.60 -11.16 3.75
CA GLN A 71 27.69 -12.07 3.36
C GLN A 71 28.81 -11.26 2.68
N HIS A 72 29.74 -10.76 3.51
CA HIS A 72 31.19 -10.90 3.33
C HIS A 72 31.91 -10.50 4.63
#